data_AF-A0A8S7EEM1-F1
#
_entry.id   AF-A0A8S7EEM1-F1
#
_cell.length_a   1.000
_cell.length_b   1.000
_cell.length_c   1.000
_cell.angle_alpha   90.00
_cell.angle_beta   90.00
_cell.angle_gamma   90.00
#
_symmetry.space_group_name_H-M   'P 1'
#
loop_
_entity.id
_entity.type
_entity.pdbx_description
1 polymer ?
#
loop_
_entity_poly.entity_id
_entity_poly.type
_entity_poly.pdbx_seq_one_letter_code
_entity_poly.pdbx_strand_id
1 'polypeptide(L)'
;MKFFCIIVILLSISYITTVNVFKPSAVAQSTKYYEENDIHDGSNDLFFMKKYGPPAHEFVRPRYKFVGEYYIGLNQTYRITDPEFQDIPIKEMFWNLQGDLNLTCWFHYKDGQWRVITYIFWPPGAKF
;
A
#
# COMPACT_ATOMS: atom_id res chain seq x y z
N MET A 1 -0.68 -54.82 1.44
CA MET A 1 -1.57 -53.65 1.63
C MET A 1 -1.07 -52.59 2.62
N LYS A 2 -0.30 -52.91 3.68
CA LYS A 2 0.14 -51.91 4.68
C LYS A 2 1.24 -50.93 4.20
N PHE A 3 2.12 -51.33 3.28
CA PHE A 3 3.22 -50.48 2.79
C PHE A 3 2.80 -49.39 1.80
N PHE A 4 1.76 -49.63 0.99
CA PHE A 4 1.26 -48.63 0.02
C PHE A 4 0.67 -47.39 0.70
N CYS A 5 0.02 -47.55 1.86
CA CYS A 5 -0.53 -46.40 2.60
C CYS A 5 0.55 -45.45 3.14
N ILE A 6 1.71 -45.98 3.54
CA ILE A 6 2.80 -45.17 4.12
C ILE A 6 3.44 -44.27 3.05
N ILE A 7 3.60 -44.77 1.83
CA ILE A 7 4.18 -44.02 0.71
C ILE A 7 3.26 -42.87 0.28
N VAL A 8 1.94 -43.10 0.23
CA VAL A 8 0.96 -42.06 -0.11
C VAL A 8 0.95 -40.94 0.94
N ILE A 9 1.07 -41.29 2.23
CA ILE A 9 1.14 -40.31 3.32
C ILE A 9 2.43 -39.47 3.22
N LEU A 10 3.58 -40.10 2.95
CA LEU A 10 4.84 -39.37 2.80
C LEU A 10 4.82 -38.43 1.59
N LEU A 11 4.28 -38.85 0.45
CA LEU A 11 4.13 -38.01 -0.74
C LEU A 11 3.20 -36.81 -0.49
N SER A 12 2.10 -37.01 0.23
CA SER A 12 1.17 -35.92 0.55
C SER A 12 1.72 -34.94 1.59
N ILE A 13 2.50 -35.40 2.58
CA ILE A 13 3.22 -34.51 3.50
C ILE A 13 4.28 -33.69 2.74
N SER A 14 5.03 -34.32 1.82
CA SER A 14 6.02 -33.67 0.96
C SER A 14 5.39 -32.61 0.04
N TYR A 15 4.19 -32.88 -0.45
CA TYR A 15 3.41 -31.95 -1.25
C TYR A 15 2.88 -30.77 -0.41
N ILE A 16 2.38 -31.02 0.80
CA ILE A 16 1.90 -29.95 1.70
C ILE A 16 3.05 -29.03 2.14
N THR A 17 4.23 -29.57 2.42
CA THR A 17 5.39 -28.74 2.81
C THR A 17 5.89 -27.89 1.66
N THR A 18 5.95 -28.42 0.43
CA THR A 18 6.35 -27.62 -0.75
C THR A 18 5.36 -26.50 -1.06
N VAL A 19 4.05 -26.72 -0.91
CA VAL A 19 3.04 -25.68 -1.22
C VAL A 19 3.02 -24.56 -0.15
N ASN A 20 3.35 -24.85 1.11
CA ASN A 20 3.44 -23.85 2.18
C ASN A 20 4.78 -23.12 2.25
N VAL A 21 5.88 -23.73 1.80
CA VAL A 21 7.21 -23.08 1.77
C VAL A 21 7.36 -22.12 0.57
N PHE A 22 6.63 -22.36 -0.52
CA PHE A 22 6.72 -21.53 -1.74
C PHE A 22 5.60 -20.50 -1.91
N LYS A 23 4.66 -20.37 -0.96
CA LYS A 23 3.78 -19.20 -0.93
C LYS A 23 4.47 -18.11 -0.12
N PRO A 24 4.92 -17.00 -0.73
CA PRO A 24 5.33 -15.84 0.03
C PRO A 24 4.19 -15.48 0.97
N SER A 25 4.46 -15.35 2.26
CA SER A 25 3.44 -14.83 3.17
C SER A 25 3.13 -13.40 2.74
N ALA A 26 1.86 -13.00 2.78
CA ALA A 26 1.46 -11.63 2.46
C ALA A 26 2.25 -10.57 3.29
N VAL A 27 2.73 -10.97 4.47
CA VAL A 27 3.60 -10.16 5.33
C VAL A 27 5.02 -10.02 4.76
N ALA A 28 5.61 -11.09 4.20
CA ALA A 28 6.91 -11.00 3.53
C ALA A 28 6.83 -10.22 2.21
N GLN A 29 5.68 -10.28 1.52
CA GLN A 29 5.44 -9.53 0.31
C GLN A 29 5.23 -8.04 0.59
N SER A 30 4.59 -7.67 1.71
CA SER A 30 4.40 -6.27 2.08
C SER A 30 5.71 -5.55 2.38
N THR A 31 6.63 -6.12 3.18
CA THR A 31 7.93 -5.50 3.48
C THR A 31 8.76 -5.26 2.23
N LYS A 32 8.78 -6.23 1.31
CA LYS A 32 9.51 -6.13 0.04
C LYS A 32 9.14 -4.86 -0.74
N TYR A 33 7.85 -4.53 -0.85
CA TYR A 33 7.44 -3.34 -1.59
C TYR A 33 7.86 -2.03 -0.93
N TYR A 34 7.83 -1.95 0.40
CA TYR A 34 8.33 -0.75 1.10
C TYR A 34 9.84 -0.57 0.90
N GLU A 35 10.61 -1.66 0.97
CA GLU A 35 12.07 -1.65 0.78
C GLU A 35 12.47 -1.33 -0.67
N GLU A 36 11.80 -1.90 -1.67
CA GLU A 36 12.13 -1.70 -3.09
C GLU A 36 11.72 -0.32 -3.63
N ASN A 37 10.76 0.35 -2.98
CA ASN A 37 10.22 1.61 -3.48
C ASN A 37 10.91 2.86 -2.93
N ASP A 38 11.72 2.76 -1.87
CA ASP A 38 12.55 3.86 -1.35
C ASP A 38 11.80 5.20 -1.23
N ILE A 39 10.53 5.15 -0.78
CA ILE A 39 9.70 6.34 -0.61
C ILE A 39 10.02 6.95 0.76
N HIS A 40 10.65 8.12 0.75
CA HIS A 40 10.98 8.89 1.95
C HIS A 40 9.85 9.84 2.34
N ASP A 41 9.68 10.09 3.64
CA ASP A 41 8.75 11.12 4.13
C ASP A 41 9.08 12.49 3.50
N GLY A 42 8.05 13.21 3.07
CA GLY A 42 8.20 14.50 2.41
C GLY A 42 8.67 14.45 0.96
N SER A 43 8.84 13.26 0.35
CA SER A 43 9.10 13.11 -1.09
C SER A 43 8.10 13.88 -1.94
N ASN A 44 8.62 14.57 -2.96
CA ASN A 44 7.84 15.40 -3.88
C ASN A 44 6.98 14.54 -4.83
N ASP A 45 5.78 14.96 -5.19
CA ASP A 45 4.90 14.25 -6.13
C ASP A 45 5.53 13.97 -7.52
N LEU A 46 6.44 14.83 -8.00
CA LEU A 46 7.25 14.63 -9.20
C LEU A 46 8.13 13.38 -9.14
N PHE A 47 8.60 12.99 -7.94
CA PHE A 47 9.32 11.73 -7.77
C PHE A 47 8.43 10.55 -8.14
N PHE A 48 7.17 10.54 -7.68
CA PHE A 48 6.21 9.48 -7.96
C PHE A 48 5.81 9.45 -9.43
N MET A 49 5.51 10.61 -10.02
CA MET A 49 5.18 10.70 -11.45
C MET A 49 6.34 10.22 -12.34
N LYS A 50 7.59 10.52 -11.97
CA LYS A 50 8.77 10.04 -12.70
C LYS A 50 8.97 8.53 -12.55
N LYS A 51 8.69 7.98 -11.37
CA LYS A 51 8.92 6.57 -11.05
C LYS A 51 7.82 5.64 -11.58
N TYR A 52 6.56 6.05 -11.44
CA TYR A 52 5.39 5.22 -11.73
C TYR A 52 4.59 5.67 -12.95
N GLY A 53 4.94 6.81 -13.55
CA GLY A 53 4.17 7.42 -14.62
C GLY A 53 2.93 8.19 -14.11
N PRO A 54 1.99 8.56 -14.99
CA PRO A 54 0.76 9.22 -14.60
C PRO A 54 -0.10 8.34 -13.68
N PRO A 55 -0.74 8.92 -12.64
CA PRO A 55 -1.66 8.16 -11.80
C PRO A 55 -2.93 7.77 -12.57
N ALA A 56 -3.53 6.64 -12.19
CA ALA A 56 -4.82 6.21 -12.71
C ALA A 56 -5.97 7.09 -12.19
N HIS A 57 -5.83 7.67 -11.00
CA HIS A 57 -6.66 8.79 -10.56
C HIS A 57 -5.89 9.75 -9.66
N GLU A 58 -6.29 11.02 -9.73
CA GLU A 58 -5.78 12.09 -8.90
C GLU A 58 -6.94 13.03 -8.53
N PHE A 59 -6.98 13.45 -7.26
CA PHE A 59 -7.87 14.52 -6.83
C PHE A 59 -7.33 15.26 -5.61
N VAL A 60 -7.78 16.51 -5.44
CA VAL A 60 -7.52 17.33 -4.26
C VAL A 60 -8.84 17.56 -3.53
N ARG A 61 -8.87 17.26 -2.23
CA ARG A 61 -10.04 17.47 -1.36
C ARG A 61 -9.60 18.03 -0.01
N PRO A 62 -10.49 18.73 0.71
CA PRO A 62 -10.20 19.15 2.07
C PRO A 62 -10.08 17.94 3.00
N ARG A 63 -9.21 18.04 4.01
CA ARG A 63 -8.88 16.98 4.97
C ARG A 63 -10.12 16.32 5.58
N TYR A 64 -11.19 17.06 5.86
CA TYR A 64 -12.41 16.49 6.47
C TYR A 64 -13.10 15.42 5.60
N LYS A 65 -12.80 15.34 4.28
CA LYS A 65 -13.33 14.32 3.37
C LYS A 65 -12.66 12.95 3.51
N PHE A 66 -11.52 12.87 4.21
CA PHE A 66 -10.73 11.64 4.35
C PHE A 66 -10.99 10.98 5.72
N VAL A 67 -12.10 10.25 5.83
CA VAL A 67 -12.57 9.60 7.07
C VAL A 67 -12.45 8.08 6.95
N GLY A 68 -11.91 7.42 7.96
CA GLY A 68 -11.78 5.96 8.00
C GLY A 68 -10.38 5.48 8.37
N GLU A 69 -10.24 4.16 8.53
CA GLU A 69 -9.02 3.48 8.98
C GLU A 69 -7.85 3.62 8.01
N TYR A 70 -8.11 3.81 6.71
CA TYR A 70 -7.07 3.98 5.69
C TYR A 70 -6.33 5.32 5.79
N TYR A 71 -6.90 6.28 6.53
CA TYR A 71 -6.34 7.62 6.70
C TYR A 71 -5.65 7.80 8.06
N ILE A 72 -5.20 6.72 8.71
CA ILE A 72 -4.47 6.78 9.98
C ILE A 72 -3.22 7.67 9.85
N GLY A 73 -2.44 7.52 8.76
CA GLY A 73 -1.28 8.38 8.51
C GLY A 73 -1.66 9.86 8.38
N LEU A 74 -2.78 10.17 7.73
CA LEU A 74 -3.30 11.54 7.71
C LEU A 74 -3.72 12.02 9.10
N ASN A 75 -4.30 11.16 9.95
CA ASN A 75 -4.67 11.52 11.33
C ASN A 75 -3.47 11.76 12.24
N GLN A 76 -2.29 11.20 11.93
CA GLN A 76 -1.06 11.46 12.67
C GLN A 76 -0.48 12.85 12.37
N THR A 77 -0.64 13.35 11.14
CA THR A 77 -0.15 14.68 10.72
C THR A 77 -1.20 15.78 10.83
N TYR A 78 -2.43 15.48 10.42
CA TYR A 78 -3.59 16.38 10.37
C TYR A 78 -4.78 15.67 11.02
N ARG A 79 -4.84 15.76 12.35
CA ARG A 79 -5.84 15.06 13.13
C ARG A 79 -7.23 15.60 12.79
N ILE A 80 -8.14 14.69 12.44
CA ILE A 80 -9.48 15.07 11.97
C ILE A 80 -10.35 15.75 13.05
N THR A 81 -10.03 15.54 14.32
CA THR A 81 -10.72 16.19 15.45
C THR A 81 -10.35 17.65 15.63
N ASP A 82 -9.26 18.11 15.01
CA ASP A 82 -8.70 19.43 15.23
C ASP A 82 -9.26 20.37 14.14
N PRO A 83 -10.11 21.36 14.51
CA PRO A 83 -10.83 22.18 13.52
C PRO A 83 -9.92 22.94 12.55
N GLU A 84 -8.72 23.31 12.99
CA GLU A 84 -7.72 24.02 12.17
C GLU A 84 -7.25 23.21 10.95
N PHE A 85 -7.39 21.88 10.98
CA PHE A 85 -6.95 21.03 9.89
C PHE A 85 -8.06 20.67 8.91
N GLN A 86 -9.32 21.00 9.18
CA GLN A 86 -10.46 20.51 8.38
C GLN A 86 -10.36 20.86 6.90
N ASP A 87 -9.97 22.09 6.60
CA ASP A 87 -9.93 22.62 5.24
C ASP A 87 -8.54 22.53 4.59
N ILE A 88 -7.58 21.85 5.23
CA ILE A 88 -6.26 21.62 4.62
C ILE A 88 -6.45 20.82 3.33
N PRO A 89 -5.91 21.31 2.19
CA PRO A 89 -5.99 20.59 0.94
C PRO A 89 -5.06 19.38 0.99
N ILE A 90 -5.65 18.20 0.79
CA ILE A 90 -4.94 16.93 0.67
C ILE A 90 -5.11 16.44 -0.76
N LYS A 91 -3.99 16.13 -1.40
CA LYS A 91 -3.98 15.48 -2.70
C LYS A 91 -3.86 13.98 -2.52
N GLU A 92 -4.68 13.22 -3.23
CA GLU A 92 -4.57 11.76 -3.34
C GLU A 92 -4.17 11.41 -4.78
N MET A 93 -3.19 10.53 -4.93
CA MET A 93 -2.82 9.94 -6.21
C MET A 93 -2.76 8.42 -6.07
N PHE A 94 -3.20 7.73 -7.12
CA PHE A 94 -3.29 6.28 -7.15
C PHE A 94 -2.68 5.70 -8.42
N TRP A 95 -1.91 4.62 -8.26
CA TRP A 95 -1.30 3.86 -9.35
C TRP A 95 -1.64 2.38 -9.24
N ASN A 96 -1.85 1.74 -10.39
CA ASN A 96 -1.80 0.27 -10.51
C ASN A 96 -0.37 -0.11 -10.93
N LEU A 97 0.41 -0.70 -10.03
CA LEU A 97 1.78 -1.14 -10.26
C LEU A 97 1.76 -2.59 -10.76
N GLN A 98 2.18 -2.81 -12.01
CA GLN A 98 2.40 -4.12 -12.68
C GLN A 98 1.42 -5.26 -12.33
N GLY A 99 0.12 -4.94 -12.23
CA GLY A 99 -0.98 -5.92 -12.22
C GLY A 99 -1.20 -6.70 -10.91
N ASP A 100 -0.28 -6.60 -9.95
CA ASP A 100 -0.35 -7.31 -8.67
C ASP A 100 -0.33 -6.39 -7.44
N LEU A 101 -0.20 -5.07 -7.64
CA LEU A 101 -0.15 -4.10 -6.55
C LEU A 101 -0.76 -2.76 -6.92
N ASN A 102 -1.38 -2.12 -5.94
CA ASN A 102 -1.82 -0.74 -6.00
C ASN A 102 -0.98 0.10 -5.03
N LEU A 103 -0.74 1.36 -5.41
CA LEU A 103 -0.14 2.37 -4.57
C LEU A 103 -1.11 3.55 -4.45
N THR A 104 -1.47 3.92 -3.22
CA THR A 104 -2.15 5.18 -2.93
C THR A 104 -1.22 6.05 -2.10
N CYS A 105 -1.05 7.31 -2.51
CA CYS A 105 -0.25 8.31 -1.81
C CYS A 105 -1.12 9.53 -1.47
N TRP A 106 -0.92 10.08 -0.28
CA TRP A 106 -1.54 11.34 0.12
C TRP A 106 -0.47 12.40 0.36
N PHE A 107 -0.71 13.60 -0.16
CA PHE A 107 0.23 14.71 -0.14
C PHE A 107 -0.40 15.94 0.50
N HIS A 108 0.42 16.73 1.20
CA HIS A 108 0.10 18.12 1.53
C HIS A 108 0.84 19.08 0.61
N TYR A 109 0.36 20.32 0.56
CA TYR A 109 1.08 21.40 -0.07
C TYR A 109 1.93 22.14 0.97
N LYS A 110 3.26 22.06 0.86
CA LYS A 110 4.22 22.76 1.73
C LYS A 110 5.39 23.29 0.90
N ASP A 111 5.83 24.51 1.22
CA ASP A 111 6.96 25.17 0.57
C ASP A 111 6.86 25.22 -0.97
N GLY A 112 5.64 25.45 -1.48
CA GLY A 112 5.37 25.52 -2.92
C GLY A 112 5.36 24.17 -3.64
N GLN A 113 5.33 23.05 -2.91
CA GLN A 113 5.40 21.71 -3.47
C GLN A 113 4.43 20.75 -2.80
N TRP A 114 3.95 19.76 -3.56
CA TRP A 114 3.22 18.63 -3.00
C TRP A 114 4.22 17.62 -2.44
N ARG A 115 4.10 17.33 -1.15
CA ARG A 115 4.97 16.39 -0.43
C ARG A 115 4.16 15.30 0.21
N VAL A 116 4.64 14.06 0.09
CA VAL A 116 3.94 12.89 0.63
C VAL A 116 3.87 13.00 2.15
N ILE A 117 2.68 12.75 2.69
CA ILE A 117 2.42 12.62 4.13
C ILE A 117 2.50 11.13 4.50
N THR A 118 1.81 10.32 3.71
CA THR A 118 1.69 8.89 3.95
C THR A 118 1.30 8.19 2.65
N TYR A 119 1.54 6.88 2.60
CA TYR A 119 1.25 6.05 1.45
C TYR A 119 0.97 4.62 1.90
N ILE A 120 0.27 3.88 1.05
CA ILE A 120 -0.02 2.47 1.29
C ILE A 120 0.07 1.67 -0.01
N PHE A 121 0.67 0.49 0.11
CA PHE A 121 0.60 -0.55 -0.90
C PHE A 121 -0.52 -1.53 -0.56
N TRP A 122 -1.33 -1.91 -1.55
CA TRP A 122 -2.45 -2.82 -1.34
C TRP A 122 -2.72 -3.70 -2.56
N PRO A 123 -3.23 -4.93 -2.39
CA PRO A 123 -3.44 -5.84 -3.52
C PRO A 123 -4.60 -5.39 -4.42
N PRO A 124 -4.54 -5.63 -5.74
CA PRO A 124 -5.61 -5.32 -6.67
C PRO A 124 -6.94 -5.97 -6.26
N GLY A 125 -8.03 -5.24 -6.46
CA GLY A 125 -9.38 -5.74 -6.16
C GLY A 125 -9.76 -5.73 -4.68
N ALA A 126 -8.90 -5.22 -3.78
CA ALA A 126 -9.36 -4.90 -2.43
C ALA A 126 -10.50 -3.87 -2.52
N LYS A 127 -11.57 -4.14 -1.76
CA LYS A 127 -12.74 -3.26 -1.69
C LYS A 127 -12.65 -2.48 -0.40
N PHE A 128 -12.85 -1.16 -0.50
CA PHE A 128 -12.87 -0.21 0.61
C PHE A 128 -14.16 0.60 0.57
#